data_AF-A0AAD8YJN7-F1
#
_entry.id   AF-A0AAD8YJN7-F1
#
_cell.length_a   1.000
_cell.length_b   1.000
_cell.length_c   1.000
_cell.angle_alpha   90.00
_cell.angle_beta   90.00
_cell.angle_gamma   90.00
#
_symmetry.space_group_name_H-M   'P 1'
#
loop_
_entity.id
_entity.type
_entity.pdbx_description
1 polymer ?
#
loop_
_entity_poly.entity_id
_entity_poly.type
_entity_poly.pdbx_seq_one_letter_code
_entity_poly.pdbx_strand_id
1 'polypeptide(L)'
;MCPTPKDNTGTLKAVIGVLGLSTVALLAATIALAMKEPSAAPAAPAESAVAAAPSATDFVALKETSIFLDYKDNVCAGAQLAVANKLCADLEVPTPQAGGNVTKGYVGDLDVGDLKPHTASYFQGNMCPVNVHWHLGTEHYSYGQYDENGNGPHGTAKRPEWANRDLAAAGEKVRGGFHCHHYDEEDEKFTKPYDWKYCTNMEVGETYEVHWPHSSVGDCGTVNQYQTPFYDGVFCNLSMEQFAAIAVDPQNIASNVGVHGQVFTVVNDESFFYPDMMRGMIIDKQRNMGTDIHYYTGSTTGTSRNNEMCSQYAPITWQVDRQCHMISASSFDKLCQDMLLQQVSSISASA
;
A
#
# COMPACT_ATOMS: atom_id res chain seq x y z
N MET A 1 16.69 -37.98 75.39
CA MET A 1 15.92 -36.73 75.64
C MET A 1 16.00 -35.88 74.39
N CYS A 2 14.95 -35.88 73.56
CA CYS A 2 14.83 -35.02 72.38
C CYS A 2 13.82 -33.90 72.71
N PRO A 3 14.06 -32.65 72.30
CA PRO A 3 13.14 -31.55 72.57
C PRO A 3 11.99 -31.50 71.56
N THR A 4 10.79 -31.21 72.05
CA THR A 4 9.54 -31.07 71.30
C THR A 4 9.46 -29.72 70.54
N PRO A 5 8.78 -29.65 69.39
CA PRO A 5 8.60 -28.40 68.63
C PRO A 5 7.53 -27.49 69.28
N LYS A 6 7.75 -26.17 69.21
CA LYS A 6 6.79 -25.14 69.66
C LYS A 6 5.70 -24.90 68.62
N ASP A 7 4.47 -24.80 69.11
CA ASP A 7 3.25 -24.50 68.35
C ASP A 7 3.12 -22.98 68.09
N ASN A 8 3.08 -22.58 66.82
CA ASN A 8 3.02 -21.18 66.36
C ASN A 8 1.63 -20.77 65.83
N THR A 9 0.58 -21.47 66.24
CA THR A 9 -0.80 -21.23 65.76
C THR A 9 -1.39 -19.88 66.21
N GLY A 10 -0.83 -19.23 67.24
CA GLY A 10 -1.29 -17.92 67.73
C GLY A 10 -0.93 -16.73 66.82
N THR A 11 0.27 -16.75 66.24
CA THR A 11 0.79 -15.62 65.44
C THR A 11 0.10 -15.49 64.09
N LEU A 12 -0.35 -16.62 63.51
CA LEU A 12 -1.05 -16.64 62.23
C LEU A 12 -2.48 -16.05 62.33
N LYS A 13 -3.17 -16.27 63.46
CA LYS A 13 -4.52 -15.72 63.69
C LYS A 13 -4.50 -14.19 63.88
N ALA A 14 -3.43 -13.65 64.47
CA ALA A 14 -3.28 -12.21 64.64
C ALA A 14 -3.06 -11.47 63.31
N VAL A 15 -2.28 -12.05 62.38
CA VAL A 15 -2.00 -11.44 61.06
C VAL A 15 -3.23 -11.41 60.15
N ILE A 16 -4.06 -12.47 60.18
CA ILE A 16 -5.31 -12.53 59.39
C ILE A 16 -6.35 -11.52 59.93
N GLY A 17 -6.42 -11.30 61.24
CA GLY A 17 -7.32 -10.31 61.84
C GLY A 17 -6.97 -8.86 61.47
N VAL A 18 -5.68 -8.53 61.35
CA VAL A 18 -5.22 -7.16 61.00
C VAL A 18 -5.44 -6.85 59.51
N LEU A 19 -5.28 -7.83 58.62
CA LEU A 19 -5.54 -7.67 57.19
C LEU A 19 -7.04 -7.61 56.82
N GLY A 20 -7.90 -8.26 57.62
CA GLY A 20 -9.35 -8.18 57.44
C GLY A 20 -9.97 -6.84 57.86
N LEU A 21 -9.39 -6.17 58.87
CA LEU A 21 -9.91 -4.87 59.35
C LEU A 21 -9.51 -3.69 58.45
N SER A 22 -8.34 -3.75 57.81
CA SER A 22 -7.87 -2.68 56.90
C SER A 22 -8.63 -2.65 55.57
N THR A 23 -9.08 -3.81 55.08
CA THR A 23 -9.84 -3.93 53.82
C THR A 23 -11.28 -3.44 53.95
N VAL A 24 -11.92 -3.63 55.11
CA VAL A 24 -13.28 -3.12 55.36
C VAL A 24 -13.30 -1.59 55.57
N ALA A 25 -12.27 -1.03 56.22
CA ALA A 25 -12.15 0.42 56.40
C ALA A 25 -11.95 1.17 55.06
N LEU A 26 -11.20 0.59 54.12
CA LEU A 26 -10.98 1.17 52.79
C LEU A 26 -12.25 1.12 51.91
N LEU A 27 -13.07 0.08 52.08
CA LEU A 27 -14.35 -0.05 51.37
C LEU A 27 -15.43 0.91 51.91
N ALA A 28 -15.44 1.16 53.22
CA ALA A 28 -16.36 2.13 53.82
C ALA A 28 -16.02 3.59 53.44
N ALA A 29 -14.74 3.93 53.35
CA ALA A 29 -14.29 5.28 52.95
C ALA A 29 -14.61 5.60 51.48
N THR A 30 -14.55 4.60 50.59
CA THR A 30 -14.87 4.77 49.16
C THR A 30 -16.38 4.91 48.91
N ILE A 31 -17.23 4.22 49.68
CA ILE A 31 -18.69 4.40 49.61
C ILE A 31 -19.11 5.77 50.18
N ALA A 32 -18.49 6.23 51.27
CA ALA A 32 -18.79 7.53 51.86
C ALA A 32 -18.41 8.73 50.95
N LEU A 33 -17.36 8.58 50.13
CA LEU A 33 -16.98 9.59 49.13
C LEU A 33 -17.89 9.59 47.89
N ALA A 34 -18.55 8.48 47.58
CA ALA A 34 -19.46 8.35 46.45
C ALA A 34 -20.90 8.87 46.73
N MET A 35 -21.28 9.08 48.00
CA MET A 35 -22.66 9.47 48.38
C MET A 35 -22.83 10.94 48.80
N LYS A 36 -21.80 11.79 48.66
CA LYS A 36 -21.92 13.21 48.98
C LYS A 36 -22.49 13.99 47.79
N GLU A 37 -23.82 14.02 47.68
CA GLU A 37 -24.53 14.91 46.76
C GLU A 37 -24.21 16.40 47.07
N PRO A 38 -23.94 17.24 46.07
CA PRO A 38 -23.96 18.69 46.24
C PRO A 38 -25.38 19.23 46.09
N SER A 39 -25.84 19.90 47.15
CA SER A 39 -27.05 20.72 47.24
C SER A 39 -27.25 21.63 46.02
N ALA A 40 -28.47 21.63 45.49
CA ALA A 40 -28.94 22.49 44.41
C ALA A 40 -29.00 23.97 44.78
N ALA A 41 -28.55 24.83 43.86
CA ALA A 41 -28.93 26.23 43.71
C ALA A 41 -29.10 26.52 42.20
N PRO A 42 -30.06 27.38 41.79
CA PRO A 42 -30.62 27.35 40.44
C PRO A 42 -29.71 28.03 39.41
N ALA A 43 -29.27 27.26 38.41
CA ALA A 43 -28.57 27.78 37.23
C ALA A 43 -29.57 28.02 36.09
N ALA A 44 -29.43 29.19 35.45
CA ALA A 44 -30.11 29.61 34.21
C ALA A 44 -29.95 28.56 33.09
N PRO A 45 -30.86 28.51 32.09
CA PRO A 45 -30.87 27.43 31.11
C PRO A 45 -29.60 27.48 30.25
N ALA A 46 -28.73 26.49 30.44
CA ALA A 46 -27.58 26.25 29.59
C ALA A 46 -28.07 25.63 28.28
N GLU A 47 -27.81 26.32 27.17
CA GLU A 47 -27.89 25.74 25.83
C GLU A 47 -27.04 24.47 25.77
N SER A 48 -27.65 23.42 25.25
CA SER A 48 -27.03 22.11 25.02
C SER A 48 -25.93 22.25 23.97
N ALA A 49 -24.70 22.54 24.40
CA ALA A 49 -23.51 22.24 23.64
C ALA A 49 -23.30 20.72 23.67
N VAL A 50 -23.84 20.04 22.65
CA VAL A 50 -23.38 18.72 22.28
C VAL A 50 -21.88 18.87 22.02
N ALA A 51 -21.05 18.36 22.92
CA ALA A 51 -19.63 18.25 22.69
C ALA A 51 -19.44 17.39 21.44
N ALA A 52 -19.10 18.04 20.33
CA ALA A 52 -18.61 17.37 19.15
C ALA A 52 -17.50 16.41 19.57
N ALA A 53 -17.61 15.14 19.17
CA ALA A 53 -16.47 14.23 19.15
C ALA A 53 -15.28 14.98 18.54
N PRO A 54 -14.05 14.82 19.06
CA PRO A 54 -12.90 15.51 18.51
C PRO A 54 -12.84 15.15 17.03
N SER A 55 -13.06 16.14 16.16
CA SER A 55 -12.79 16.00 14.74
C SER A 55 -11.38 15.45 14.65
N ALA A 56 -11.20 14.32 13.97
CA ALA A 56 -9.88 13.91 13.52
C ALA A 56 -9.23 15.17 12.95
N THR A 57 -8.21 15.66 13.62
CA THR A 57 -7.41 16.77 13.13
C THR A 57 -7.07 16.43 11.71
N ASP A 58 -7.40 17.32 10.77
CA ASP A 58 -7.07 17.11 9.37
C ASP A 58 -5.54 17.12 9.25
N PHE A 59 -4.93 15.93 9.44
CA PHE A 59 -3.49 15.74 9.46
C PHE A 59 -2.85 16.15 8.14
N VAL A 60 -3.62 16.10 7.05
CA VAL A 60 -3.21 16.60 5.74
C VAL A 60 -3.10 18.13 5.79
N ALA A 61 -4.13 18.83 6.26
CA ALA A 61 -4.07 20.29 6.44
C ALA A 61 -2.98 20.74 7.46
N LEU A 62 -2.77 19.97 8.53
CA LEU A 62 -1.69 20.22 9.48
C LEU A 62 -0.31 20.00 8.86
N LYS A 63 -0.17 19.03 7.96
CA LYS A 63 1.06 18.80 7.22
C LYS A 63 1.34 19.94 6.26
N GLU A 64 0.35 20.41 5.50
CA GLU A 64 0.50 21.53 4.55
C GLU A 64 0.98 22.81 5.24
N THR A 65 0.66 22.98 6.53
CA THR A 65 1.05 24.13 7.34
C THR A 65 2.26 23.86 8.24
N SER A 66 2.88 22.68 8.14
CA SER A 66 4.00 22.27 8.98
C SER A 66 5.30 22.98 8.57
N ILE A 67 5.89 23.71 9.52
CA ILE A 67 7.23 24.31 9.36
C ILE A 67 8.38 23.29 9.47
N PHE A 68 8.08 22.03 9.85
CA PHE A 68 9.07 20.97 10.04
C PHE A 68 9.22 20.05 8.82
N LEU A 69 8.33 20.18 7.82
CA LEU A 69 8.34 19.40 6.60
C LEU A 69 8.60 20.34 5.42
N ASP A 70 9.86 20.75 5.23
CA ASP A 70 10.28 21.49 4.03
C ASP A 70 10.62 20.49 2.91
N TYR A 71 9.99 20.65 1.75
CA TYR A 71 10.29 19.84 0.57
C TYR A 71 11.74 20.01 0.10
N LYS A 72 12.41 21.11 0.47
CA LYS A 72 13.83 21.36 0.17
C LYS A 72 14.78 20.43 0.93
N ASP A 73 14.31 19.81 2.02
CA ASP A 73 15.09 18.85 2.80
C ASP A 73 14.93 17.41 2.26
N ASN A 74 14.19 17.22 1.17
CA ASN A 74 14.05 15.92 0.53
C ASN A 74 15.33 15.56 -0.24
N VAL A 75 16.10 14.63 0.34
CA VAL A 75 17.38 14.16 -0.21
C VAL A 75 17.24 13.41 -1.54
N CYS A 76 16.06 12.87 -1.83
CA CYS A 76 15.79 12.14 -3.07
C CYS A 76 15.30 13.06 -4.21
N ALA A 77 14.99 14.33 -3.93
CA ALA A 77 14.41 15.22 -4.93
C ALA A 77 15.35 15.44 -6.11
N GLY A 78 14.88 15.11 -7.32
CA GLY A 78 15.67 15.20 -8.55
C GLY A 78 16.77 14.15 -8.67
N ALA A 79 16.69 13.06 -7.90
CA ALA A 79 17.62 11.93 -8.01
C ALA A 79 17.40 11.10 -9.28
N GLN A 80 16.27 11.30 -10.01
CA GLN A 80 16.06 10.65 -11.30
C GLN A 80 17.26 10.85 -12.22
N LEU A 81 17.84 9.72 -12.64
CA LEU A 81 18.92 9.70 -13.63
C LEU A 81 18.36 10.07 -15.01
N ALA A 82 18.98 11.01 -15.71
CA ALA A 82 18.51 11.44 -17.03
C ALA A 82 19.03 10.51 -18.15
N VAL A 83 18.53 9.28 -18.21
CA VAL A 83 18.84 8.34 -19.30
C VAL A 83 17.65 8.22 -20.27
N ALA A 84 17.91 8.44 -21.55
CA ALA A 84 16.89 8.44 -22.59
C ALA A 84 16.47 7.02 -22.98
N ASN A 85 15.24 6.84 -23.48
CA ASN A 85 14.84 5.57 -24.12
C ASN A 85 15.78 5.28 -25.29
N LYS A 86 16.09 4.00 -25.52
CA LYS A 86 16.90 3.55 -26.66
C LYS A 86 16.10 2.57 -27.51
N LEU A 87 16.51 2.38 -28.76
CA LEU A 87 15.99 1.27 -29.54
C LEU A 87 16.36 -0.04 -28.83
N CYS A 88 15.42 -0.98 -28.77
CA CYS A 88 15.65 -2.30 -28.19
C CYS A 88 16.84 -3.02 -28.85
N ALA A 89 17.02 -2.81 -30.16
CA ALA A 89 18.14 -3.35 -30.94
C ALA A 89 19.51 -2.72 -30.58
N ASP A 90 19.52 -1.52 -29.98
CA ASP A 90 20.74 -0.82 -29.57
C ASP A 90 21.17 -1.18 -28.14
N LEU A 91 20.46 -2.11 -27.49
CA LEU A 91 20.78 -2.61 -26.16
C LEU A 91 21.48 -3.96 -26.30
N GLU A 92 22.63 -4.12 -25.63
CA GLU A 92 23.48 -5.31 -25.72
C GLU A 92 22.82 -6.57 -25.13
N VAL A 93 21.72 -6.41 -24.39
CA VAL A 93 20.93 -7.49 -23.78
C VAL A 93 19.49 -7.36 -24.27
N PRO A 94 18.79 -8.48 -24.61
CA PRO A 94 17.36 -8.47 -24.88
C PRO A 94 16.65 -7.87 -23.66
N THR A 95 16.22 -6.61 -23.76
CA THR A 95 15.58 -5.96 -22.63
C THR A 95 14.13 -6.43 -22.58
N PRO A 96 13.75 -7.16 -21.52
CA PRO A 96 12.39 -7.63 -21.41
C PRO A 96 11.44 -6.44 -21.35
N GLN A 97 10.33 -6.53 -22.08
CA GLN A 97 9.19 -5.64 -21.90
C GLN A 97 8.33 -6.14 -20.74
N ALA A 98 7.52 -5.27 -20.14
CA ALA A 98 6.55 -5.70 -19.15
C ALA A 98 5.61 -6.77 -19.76
N GLY A 99 5.55 -7.94 -19.14
CA GLY A 99 4.78 -9.07 -19.63
C GLY A 99 3.29 -8.81 -19.48
N GLY A 100 2.56 -8.75 -20.59
CA GLY A 100 1.11 -8.49 -20.52
C GLY A 100 0.27 -9.67 -20.02
N ASN A 101 0.81 -10.90 -19.97
CA ASN A 101 0.08 -12.10 -19.56
C ASN A 101 0.84 -12.87 -18.48
N VAL A 102 0.23 -12.94 -17.30
CA VAL A 102 0.78 -13.61 -16.11
C VAL A 102 0.04 -14.91 -15.77
N THR A 103 -0.83 -15.38 -16.66
CA THR A 103 -1.60 -16.62 -16.50
C THR A 103 -0.69 -17.79 -16.15
N LYS A 104 -1.12 -18.62 -15.19
CA LYS A 104 -0.34 -19.78 -14.75
C LYS A 104 -0.08 -20.74 -15.90
N GLY A 105 1.20 -21.03 -16.16
CA GLY A 105 1.63 -21.92 -17.24
C GLY A 105 1.75 -21.26 -18.61
N TYR A 106 1.38 -19.97 -18.74
CA TYR A 106 1.69 -19.21 -19.95
C TYR A 106 3.19 -18.98 -20.06
N VAL A 107 3.73 -19.18 -21.25
CA VAL A 107 5.12 -18.93 -21.60
C VAL A 107 5.10 -17.94 -22.76
N GLY A 108 5.70 -16.77 -22.57
CA GLY A 108 5.83 -15.77 -23.63
C GLY A 108 6.90 -16.15 -24.66
N ASP A 109 6.87 -15.48 -25.80
CA ASP A 109 7.77 -15.77 -26.93
C ASP A 109 9.14 -15.07 -26.83
N LEU A 110 9.30 -14.13 -25.89
CA LEU A 110 10.54 -13.36 -25.74
C LEU A 110 11.57 -14.15 -24.90
N ASP A 111 12.67 -14.53 -25.54
CA ASP A 111 13.84 -15.08 -24.85
C ASP A 111 14.66 -13.96 -24.23
N VAL A 112 14.76 -13.97 -22.89
CA VAL A 112 15.49 -12.99 -22.08
C VAL A 112 16.82 -13.54 -21.56
N GLY A 113 17.27 -14.67 -22.13
CA GLY A 113 18.51 -15.34 -21.79
C GLY A 113 18.54 -15.85 -20.35
N ASP A 114 19.69 -15.69 -19.69
CA ASP A 114 19.94 -16.18 -18.33
C ASP A 114 19.41 -15.26 -17.21
N LEU A 115 18.69 -14.17 -17.56
CA LEU A 115 18.13 -13.24 -16.59
C LEU A 115 17.12 -13.93 -15.67
N LYS A 116 17.30 -13.77 -14.37
CA LYS A 116 16.44 -14.36 -13.34
C LYS A 116 15.71 -13.28 -12.56
N PRO A 117 14.39 -13.41 -12.38
CA PRO A 117 13.66 -12.51 -11.50
C PRO A 117 14.08 -12.72 -10.04
N HIS A 118 14.02 -11.64 -9.26
CA HIS A 118 14.14 -11.70 -7.81
C HIS A 118 12.88 -12.34 -7.21
N THR A 119 12.98 -13.57 -6.70
CA THR A 119 11.81 -14.34 -6.21
C THR A 119 11.58 -14.26 -4.70
N ALA A 120 12.53 -13.72 -3.94
CA ALA A 120 12.34 -13.47 -2.52
C ALA A 120 11.43 -12.24 -2.32
N SER A 121 10.90 -12.07 -1.10
CA SER A 121 10.18 -10.84 -0.82
C SER A 121 11.16 -9.66 -0.83
N TYR A 122 10.78 -8.54 -1.44
CA TYR A 122 11.67 -7.40 -1.63
C TYR A 122 12.30 -6.87 -0.33
N PHE A 123 11.58 -6.89 0.80
CA PHE A 123 12.16 -6.48 2.07
C PHE A 123 13.32 -7.39 2.53
N GLN A 124 13.33 -8.67 2.13
CA GLN A 124 14.44 -9.60 2.40
C GLN A 124 15.66 -9.29 1.53
N GLY A 125 15.46 -8.61 0.40
CA GLY A 125 16.51 -8.12 -0.50
C GLY A 125 16.98 -6.70 -0.20
N ASN A 126 16.69 -6.15 0.99
CA ASN A 126 16.94 -4.74 1.35
C ASN A 126 16.22 -3.72 0.46
N MET A 127 15.13 -4.11 -0.22
CA MET A 127 14.34 -3.21 -1.04
C MET A 127 13.10 -2.75 -0.27
N CYS A 128 12.82 -1.45 -0.31
CA CYS A 128 11.58 -0.86 0.21
C CYS A 128 10.71 -0.32 -0.93
N PRO A 129 9.38 -0.27 -0.76
CA PRO A 129 8.53 0.46 -1.68
C PRO A 129 8.89 1.94 -1.65
N VAL A 130 9.16 2.50 -2.82
CA VAL A 130 9.53 3.92 -3.00
C VAL A 130 8.42 4.74 -3.63
N ASN A 131 7.33 4.08 -4.01
CA ASN A 131 6.12 4.70 -4.54
C ASN A 131 4.98 3.68 -4.47
N VAL A 132 3.75 4.18 -4.58
CA VAL A 132 2.56 3.40 -4.89
C VAL A 132 1.72 4.21 -5.88
N HIS A 133 1.15 3.53 -6.86
CA HIS A 133 0.19 4.10 -7.81
C HIS A 133 -0.74 2.99 -8.29
N TRP A 134 -1.85 3.36 -8.93
CA TRP A 134 -2.78 2.40 -9.50
C TRP A 134 -3.37 2.91 -10.80
N HIS A 135 -3.84 1.97 -11.63
CA HIS A 135 -4.55 2.25 -12.86
C HIS A 135 -5.98 1.68 -12.79
N LEU A 136 -6.91 2.29 -13.52
CA LEU A 136 -8.25 1.72 -13.74
C LEU A 136 -8.16 0.55 -14.72
N GLY A 137 -8.73 -0.59 -14.32
CA GLY A 137 -8.51 -1.87 -14.94
C GLY A 137 -7.06 -2.35 -14.78
N THR A 138 -6.79 -3.51 -15.33
CA THR A 138 -5.48 -4.17 -15.22
C THR A 138 -4.62 -3.94 -16.45
N GLU A 139 -3.35 -3.66 -16.21
CA GLU A 139 -2.27 -3.74 -17.19
C GLU A 139 -1.94 -5.19 -17.51
N HIS A 140 -1.97 -6.07 -16.51
CA HIS A 140 -1.70 -7.50 -16.66
C HIS A 140 -2.96 -8.28 -17.03
N TYR A 141 -2.77 -9.44 -17.67
CA TYR A 141 -3.81 -10.42 -17.99
C TYR A 141 -3.62 -11.71 -17.20
N SER A 142 -4.68 -12.21 -16.59
CA SER A 142 -4.71 -13.52 -15.93
C SER A 142 -6.03 -14.22 -16.22
N TYR A 143 -5.97 -15.27 -17.01
CA TYR A 143 -7.15 -16.02 -17.46
C TYR A 143 -7.97 -16.53 -16.28
N GLY A 144 -9.27 -16.22 -16.27
CA GLY A 144 -10.22 -16.56 -15.23
C GLY A 144 -10.09 -15.74 -13.95
N GLN A 145 -9.28 -14.68 -13.93
CA GLN A 145 -9.08 -13.80 -12.76
C GLN A 145 -9.32 -12.34 -13.13
N TYR A 146 -8.56 -11.85 -14.11
CA TYR A 146 -8.73 -10.52 -14.71
C TYR A 146 -8.41 -10.64 -16.21
N ASP A 147 -9.47 -10.68 -17.01
CA ASP A 147 -9.42 -10.99 -18.44
C ASP A 147 -10.54 -10.30 -19.23
N GLU A 148 -10.70 -10.65 -20.51
CA GLU A 148 -11.70 -10.05 -21.38
C GLU A 148 -13.17 -10.35 -21.01
N ASN A 149 -13.40 -11.25 -20.06
CA ASN A 149 -14.73 -11.65 -19.60
C ASN A 149 -15.07 -11.09 -18.20
N GLY A 150 -14.14 -10.41 -17.54
CA GLY A 150 -14.43 -9.68 -16.30
C GLY A 150 -15.30 -8.46 -16.55
N ASN A 151 -15.88 -7.88 -15.50
CA ASN A 151 -16.86 -6.79 -15.63
C ASN A 151 -16.71 -5.72 -14.54
N GLY A 152 -17.35 -4.57 -14.76
CA GLY A 152 -17.43 -3.44 -13.83
C GLY A 152 -18.70 -2.61 -14.07
N PRO A 153 -18.92 -1.54 -13.30
CA PRO A 153 -20.06 -0.62 -13.43
C PRO A 153 -20.34 -0.14 -14.85
N HIS A 154 -19.32 0.04 -15.68
CA HIS A 154 -19.45 0.53 -17.06
C HIS A 154 -19.28 -0.56 -18.13
N GLY A 155 -19.33 -1.84 -17.74
CA GLY A 155 -19.07 -2.95 -18.64
C GLY A 155 -17.58 -3.25 -18.83
N THR A 156 -17.25 -4.39 -19.45
CA THR A 156 -15.88 -4.64 -19.90
C THR A 156 -15.51 -3.71 -21.05
N ALA A 157 -14.38 -3.00 -20.95
CA ALA A 157 -13.83 -2.27 -22.08
C ALA A 157 -13.61 -3.24 -23.27
N LYS A 158 -14.21 -2.94 -24.43
CA LYS A 158 -14.01 -3.75 -25.65
C LYS A 158 -12.52 -3.73 -26.01
N ARG A 159 -11.91 -4.91 -26.05
CA ARG A 159 -10.52 -5.13 -26.49
C ARG A 159 -10.33 -4.67 -27.95
N PRO A 160 -9.56 -3.60 -28.24
CA PRO A 160 -9.17 -3.29 -29.62
C PRO A 160 -8.15 -4.32 -30.11
N GLU A 161 -8.12 -4.56 -31.43
CA GLU A 161 -7.38 -5.64 -32.12
C GLU A 161 -5.85 -5.65 -31.89
N TRP A 162 -5.28 -4.62 -31.24
CA TRP A 162 -3.83 -4.37 -31.11
C TRP A 162 -3.39 -3.76 -29.76
N ALA A 163 -4.11 -3.99 -28.65
CA ALA A 163 -3.69 -3.79 -27.23
C ALA A 163 -2.46 -2.87 -26.91
N ASN A 164 -2.46 -1.60 -27.33
CA ASN A 164 -1.54 -0.56 -26.82
C ASN A 164 -2.16 0.25 -25.67
N ARG A 165 -1.30 0.78 -24.80
CA ARG A 165 -1.56 1.22 -23.43
C ARG A 165 -1.75 2.74 -23.35
N ASP A 166 -2.60 3.23 -22.44
CA ASP A 166 -2.71 4.65 -22.06
C ASP A 166 -2.55 4.79 -20.53
N LEU A 167 -1.78 5.77 -20.08
CA LEU A 167 -1.59 6.11 -18.66
C LEU A 167 -2.66 7.12 -18.23
N ALA A 168 -3.19 7.01 -17.01
CA ALA A 168 -4.06 8.03 -16.44
C ALA A 168 -3.25 9.30 -16.12
N ALA A 169 -3.33 10.31 -17.00
CA ALA A 169 -3.05 11.70 -16.67
C ALA A 169 -4.37 12.47 -16.65
N ALA A 170 -4.45 13.48 -15.77
CA ALA A 170 -5.66 14.26 -15.53
C ALA A 170 -6.30 14.78 -16.83
N GLY A 171 -7.53 14.32 -17.13
CA GLY A 171 -8.38 14.87 -18.18
C GLY A 171 -8.49 14.07 -19.48
N GLU A 172 -7.81 12.93 -19.63
CA GLU A 172 -7.99 12.04 -20.79
C GLU A 172 -8.86 10.83 -20.47
N LYS A 173 -9.58 10.31 -21.49
CA LYS A 173 -10.48 9.16 -21.35
C LYS A 173 -9.68 7.94 -20.86
N VAL A 174 -9.81 7.62 -19.58
CA VAL A 174 -9.15 6.48 -18.95
C VAL A 174 -9.60 5.20 -19.67
N ARG A 175 -8.65 4.53 -20.32
CA ARG A 175 -8.91 3.28 -21.04
C ARG A 175 -8.88 2.14 -20.02
N GLY A 176 -10.05 1.60 -19.68
CA GLY A 176 -10.15 0.46 -18.77
C GLY A 176 -9.37 -0.74 -19.32
N GLY A 177 -8.41 -1.24 -18.54
CA GLY A 177 -7.73 -2.51 -18.79
C GLY A 177 -8.67 -3.72 -18.66
N PHE A 178 -8.13 -4.91 -18.37
CA PHE A 178 -9.02 -6.05 -18.04
C PHE A 178 -9.63 -5.84 -16.65
N HIS A 179 -10.81 -6.42 -16.43
CA HIS A 179 -11.53 -6.32 -15.17
C HIS A 179 -11.58 -7.67 -14.49
N CYS A 180 -11.82 -7.66 -13.18
CA CYS A 180 -12.06 -8.86 -12.42
C CYS A 180 -13.47 -9.42 -12.65
N HIS A 181 -13.67 -10.65 -12.19
CA HIS A 181 -14.94 -11.37 -12.29
C HIS A 181 -15.84 -11.19 -11.05
N HIS A 182 -15.49 -10.27 -10.13
CA HIS A 182 -16.21 -10.10 -8.86
C HIS A 182 -17.46 -9.23 -8.98
N TYR A 183 -17.50 -8.29 -9.93
CA TYR A 183 -18.58 -7.29 -10.01
C TYR A 183 -19.95 -7.94 -10.25
N ASP A 184 -20.90 -7.61 -9.38
CA ASP A 184 -22.31 -8.01 -9.47
C ASP A 184 -23.20 -6.78 -9.26
N GLU A 185 -24.00 -6.44 -10.27
CA GLU A 185 -24.90 -5.27 -10.23
C GLU A 185 -26.06 -5.44 -9.23
N GLU A 186 -26.37 -6.68 -8.83
CA GLU A 186 -27.44 -6.98 -7.86
C GLU A 186 -26.97 -6.90 -6.40
N ASP A 187 -25.65 -6.90 -6.15
CA ASP A 187 -25.08 -6.82 -4.79
C ASP A 187 -24.65 -5.39 -4.45
N GLU A 188 -25.26 -4.82 -3.41
CA GLU A 188 -25.05 -3.44 -2.98
C GLU A 188 -23.59 -3.11 -2.66
N LYS A 189 -22.73 -4.08 -2.30
CA LYS A 189 -21.32 -3.78 -2.05
C LYS A 189 -20.58 -3.29 -3.29
N PHE A 190 -21.05 -3.63 -4.49
CA PHE A 190 -20.45 -3.19 -5.74
C PHE A 190 -21.12 -1.95 -6.33
N THR A 191 -22.32 -1.59 -5.87
CA THR A 191 -23.11 -0.51 -6.48
C THR A 191 -23.36 0.68 -5.57
N LYS A 192 -23.30 0.49 -4.24
CA LYS A 192 -23.50 1.56 -3.27
C LYS A 192 -22.32 2.54 -3.31
N PRO A 193 -22.54 3.83 -3.64
CA PRO A 193 -21.46 4.81 -3.68
C PRO A 193 -20.76 4.96 -2.32
N TYR A 194 -19.44 5.15 -2.36
CA TYR A 194 -18.63 5.50 -1.21
C TYR A 194 -18.34 7.01 -1.20
N ASP A 195 -18.38 7.61 -0.02
CA ASP A 195 -18.11 9.04 0.18
C ASP A 195 -16.59 9.27 0.30
N TRP A 196 -15.91 9.33 -0.84
CA TRP A 196 -14.46 9.51 -0.93
C TRP A 196 -14.03 10.85 -0.33
N LYS A 197 -13.05 10.81 0.58
CA LYS A 197 -12.51 12.02 1.22
C LYS A 197 -11.15 12.43 0.67
N TYR A 198 -10.35 11.46 0.24
CA TYR A 198 -8.95 11.67 -0.12
C TYR A 198 -8.63 11.20 -1.53
N CYS A 199 -9.16 10.05 -1.97
CA CYS A 199 -8.98 9.63 -3.36
C CYS A 199 -9.86 10.47 -4.29
N THR A 200 -9.37 10.68 -5.52
CA THR A 200 -10.16 11.28 -6.59
C THR A 200 -10.32 10.27 -7.74
N ASN A 201 -11.37 10.42 -8.55
CA ASN A 201 -11.59 9.58 -9.74
C ASN A 201 -11.66 8.06 -9.49
N MET A 202 -12.12 7.65 -8.30
CA MET A 202 -12.37 6.25 -7.98
C MET A 202 -13.87 5.94 -7.91
N GLU A 203 -14.23 4.71 -8.29
CA GLU A 203 -15.61 4.24 -8.30
C GLU A 203 -15.73 2.86 -7.64
N VAL A 204 -16.79 2.67 -6.85
CA VAL A 204 -17.10 1.37 -6.23
C VAL A 204 -17.55 0.41 -7.32
N GLY A 205 -17.12 -0.85 -7.23
CA GLY A 205 -17.38 -1.90 -8.22
C GLY A 205 -16.31 -1.97 -9.31
N GLU A 206 -15.50 -0.93 -9.49
CA GLU A 206 -14.44 -0.93 -10.50
C GLU A 206 -13.22 -1.77 -10.10
N THR A 207 -12.49 -2.21 -11.13
CA THR A 207 -11.22 -2.93 -10.96
C THR A 207 -10.05 -1.97 -11.03
N TYR A 208 -9.10 -2.09 -10.12
CA TYR A 208 -7.85 -1.34 -10.12
C TYR A 208 -6.66 -2.26 -9.96
N GLU A 209 -5.60 -2.00 -10.72
CA GLU A 209 -4.30 -2.62 -10.50
C GLU A 209 -3.38 -1.66 -9.77
N VAL A 210 -2.90 -2.08 -8.60
CA VAL A 210 -1.98 -1.33 -7.75
C VAL A 210 -0.56 -1.81 -7.99
N HIS A 211 0.34 -0.86 -8.20
CA HIS A 211 1.77 -1.07 -8.38
C HIS A 211 2.56 -0.42 -7.25
N TRP A 212 3.53 -1.16 -6.73
CA TRP A 212 4.53 -0.62 -5.80
C TRP A 212 5.93 -0.83 -6.37
N PRO A 213 6.55 0.21 -6.95
CA PRO A 213 7.98 0.20 -7.24
C PRO A 213 8.79 0.07 -5.96
N HIS A 214 9.77 -0.83 -5.97
CA HIS A 214 10.70 -1.10 -4.90
C HIS A 214 12.14 -0.89 -5.38
N SER A 215 12.98 -0.35 -4.51
CA SER A 215 14.40 -0.13 -4.79
C SER A 215 15.25 -0.43 -3.56
N SER A 216 16.42 -1.05 -3.76
CA SER A 216 17.41 -1.25 -2.70
C SER A 216 18.24 0.01 -2.40
N VAL A 217 18.13 1.02 -3.27
CA VAL A 217 18.80 2.32 -3.13
C VAL A 217 17.81 3.46 -2.88
N GLY A 218 16.56 3.14 -2.51
CA GLY A 218 15.63 4.11 -1.96
C GLY A 218 16.05 4.60 -0.58
N ASP A 219 15.40 5.66 -0.07
CA ASP A 219 15.65 6.16 1.30
C ASP A 219 14.80 5.38 2.32
N CYS A 220 15.07 4.08 2.42
CA CYS A 220 14.23 3.14 3.16
C CYS A 220 14.16 3.46 4.66
N GLY A 221 12.93 3.51 5.20
CA GLY A 221 12.67 3.75 6.61
C GLY A 221 12.73 5.23 7.04
N THR A 222 12.92 6.16 6.10
CA THR A 222 12.92 7.60 6.39
C THR A 222 11.62 8.27 5.92
N VAL A 223 11.50 9.56 6.22
CA VAL A 223 10.40 10.41 5.71
C VAL A 223 10.44 10.60 4.19
N ASN A 224 11.60 10.43 3.56
CA ASN A 224 11.79 10.58 2.11
C ASN A 224 11.68 9.24 1.36
N GLN A 225 11.18 8.18 2.00
CA GLN A 225 11.10 6.86 1.35
C GLN A 225 10.21 6.89 0.08
N TYR A 226 9.06 7.56 0.15
CA TYR A 226 8.10 7.59 -0.96
C TYR A 226 8.25 8.86 -1.79
N GLN A 227 8.35 8.71 -3.11
CA GLN A 227 8.60 9.82 -4.03
C GLN A 227 7.60 9.86 -5.19
N THR A 228 7.33 11.08 -5.64
CA THR A 228 6.56 11.41 -6.84
C THR A 228 7.26 12.57 -7.56
N PRO A 229 7.83 12.37 -8.76
CA PRO A 229 7.80 11.14 -9.56
C PRO A 229 8.55 9.97 -8.92
N PHE A 230 8.09 8.74 -9.16
CA PHE A 230 8.66 7.55 -8.51
C PHE A 230 10.14 7.30 -8.84
N TYR A 231 10.64 7.78 -9.99
CA TYR A 231 12.03 7.60 -10.39
C TYR A 231 13.02 8.25 -9.40
N ASP A 232 12.64 9.35 -8.74
CA ASP A 232 13.45 9.95 -7.67
C ASP A 232 13.67 8.96 -6.52
N GLY A 233 12.64 8.21 -6.15
CA GLY A 233 12.72 7.18 -5.13
C GLY A 233 13.52 5.96 -5.59
N VAL A 234 13.35 5.54 -6.85
CA VAL A 234 14.10 4.40 -7.42
C VAL A 234 15.60 4.65 -7.42
N PHE A 235 16.04 5.90 -7.64
CA PHE A 235 17.44 6.27 -7.80
C PHE A 235 18.03 7.07 -6.62
N CYS A 236 17.29 7.25 -5.52
CA CYS A 236 17.63 8.21 -4.46
C CYS A 236 19.09 8.17 -3.99
N ASN A 237 19.62 6.98 -3.69
CA ASN A 237 20.99 6.78 -3.21
C ASN A 237 21.92 6.20 -4.29
N LEU A 238 21.68 6.52 -5.58
CA LEU A 238 22.45 6.00 -6.70
C LEU A 238 22.93 7.11 -7.64
N SER A 239 24.25 7.29 -7.75
CA SER A 239 24.84 8.20 -8.74
C SER A 239 24.89 7.58 -10.15
N MET A 240 25.03 8.42 -11.18
CA MET A 240 25.22 7.97 -12.57
C MET A 240 26.43 7.05 -12.74
N GLU A 241 27.54 7.30 -12.02
CA GLU A 241 28.74 6.48 -12.08
C GLU A 241 28.49 5.08 -11.51
N GLN A 242 27.83 5.01 -10.35
CA GLN A 242 27.45 3.74 -9.75
C GLN A 242 26.43 2.98 -10.62
N PHE A 243 25.45 3.68 -11.18
CA PHE A 243 24.49 3.09 -12.10
C PHE A 243 25.18 2.49 -13.32
N ALA A 244 26.10 3.23 -13.95
CA ALA A 244 26.87 2.73 -15.10
C ALA A 244 27.70 1.50 -14.75
N ALA A 245 28.30 1.44 -13.55
CA ALA A 245 29.07 0.29 -13.08
C ALA A 245 28.18 -0.95 -12.82
N ILE A 246 27.00 -0.75 -12.23
CA ILE A 246 26.04 -1.82 -11.94
C ILE A 246 25.41 -2.36 -13.22
N ALA A 247 25.07 -1.48 -14.16
CA ALA A 247 24.41 -1.80 -15.41
C ALA A 247 25.27 -2.62 -16.40
N VAL A 248 26.56 -2.81 -16.12
CA VAL A 248 27.44 -3.74 -16.86
C VAL A 248 26.91 -5.18 -16.79
N ASP A 249 26.35 -5.57 -15.65
CA ASP A 249 25.62 -6.82 -15.50
C ASP A 249 24.15 -6.51 -15.23
N PRO A 250 23.26 -6.70 -16.23
CA PRO A 250 21.84 -6.39 -16.08
C PRO A 250 21.14 -7.19 -14.98
N GLN A 251 21.68 -8.34 -14.57
CA GLN A 251 21.15 -9.09 -13.43
C GLN A 251 21.22 -8.29 -12.13
N ASN A 252 22.19 -7.38 -11.99
CA ASN A 252 22.27 -6.52 -10.81
C ASN A 252 21.07 -5.57 -10.74
N ILE A 253 20.60 -5.02 -11.87
CA ILE A 253 19.42 -4.15 -11.90
C ILE A 253 18.17 -4.96 -11.52
N ALA A 254 17.97 -6.12 -12.16
CA ALA A 254 16.82 -6.99 -11.87
C ALA A 254 16.77 -7.46 -10.42
N SER A 255 17.93 -7.57 -9.75
CA SER A 255 18.03 -8.00 -8.36
C SER A 255 17.80 -6.89 -7.34
N ASN A 256 17.85 -5.61 -7.76
CA ASN A 256 17.84 -4.43 -6.87
C ASN A 256 16.67 -3.47 -7.12
N VAL A 257 15.98 -3.61 -8.26
CA VAL A 257 14.79 -2.84 -8.61
C VAL A 257 13.69 -3.79 -9.05
N GLY A 258 12.49 -3.56 -8.55
CA GLY A 258 11.36 -4.35 -8.96
C GLY A 258 10.01 -3.76 -8.58
N VAL A 259 8.93 -4.35 -9.09
CA VAL A 259 7.57 -3.87 -8.89
C VAL A 259 6.72 -5.01 -8.34
N HIS A 260 5.95 -4.72 -7.31
CA HIS A 260 4.81 -5.54 -6.92
C HIS A 260 3.58 -5.09 -7.72
N GLY A 261 2.81 -6.03 -8.27
CA GLY A 261 1.50 -5.76 -8.89
C GLY A 261 0.40 -6.58 -8.23
N GLN A 262 -0.72 -5.95 -7.88
CA GLN A 262 -1.87 -6.64 -7.29
C GLN A 262 -3.18 -6.00 -7.73
N VAL A 263 -4.17 -6.84 -8.03
CA VAL A 263 -5.43 -6.41 -8.65
C VAL A 263 -6.58 -6.52 -7.65
N PHE A 264 -7.40 -5.48 -7.59
CA PHE A 264 -8.55 -5.41 -6.70
C PHE A 264 -9.81 -4.92 -7.40
N THR A 265 -10.95 -5.52 -7.09
CA THR A 265 -12.26 -4.88 -7.20
C THR A 265 -12.55 -4.10 -5.93
N VAL A 266 -12.84 -2.81 -6.06
CA VAL A 266 -13.15 -1.94 -4.92
C VAL A 266 -14.61 -2.13 -4.51
N VAL A 267 -14.87 -2.40 -3.22
CA VAL A 267 -16.23 -2.62 -2.70
C VAL A 267 -16.55 -1.70 -1.54
N ASN A 268 -17.82 -1.30 -1.39
CA ASN A 268 -18.30 -0.55 -0.24
C ASN A 268 -18.75 -1.48 0.89
N ASP A 269 -17.80 -2.26 1.42
CA ASP A 269 -18.01 -3.24 2.48
C ASP A 269 -16.76 -3.33 3.38
N GLU A 270 -16.93 -2.97 4.66
CA GLU A 270 -15.85 -2.91 5.65
C GLU A 270 -15.30 -4.29 6.06
N SER A 271 -15.98 -5.39 5.73
CA SER A 271 -15.41 -6.73 5.93
C SER A 271 -14.14 -6.95 5.08
N PHE A 272 -14.00 -6.19 4.00
CA PHE A 272 -12.83 -6.14 3.12
C PHE A 272 -11.82 -5.05 3.51
N PHE A 273 -11.97 -4.41 4.67
CA PHE A 273 -11.02 -3.39 5.10
C PHE A 273 -9.62 -3.96 5.30
N TYR A 274 -8.61 -3.19 4.85
CA TYR A 274 -7.20 -3.42 5.06
C TYR A 274 -6.50 -2.10 5.41
N PRO A 275 -5.79 -2.03 6.54
CA PRO A 275 -5.37 -0.76 7.11
C PRO A 275 -4.15 -0.10 6.45
N ASP A 276 -3.32 -0.83 5.69
CA ASP A 276 -2.05 -0.28 5.19
C ASP A 276 -1.70 -0.84 3.81
N MET A 277 -2.11 -0.13 2.77
CA MET A 277 -1.82 -0.48 1.38
C MET A 277 -0.55 0.21 0.85
N MET A 278 0.25 0.89 1.68
CA MET A 278 1.45 1.62 1.23
C MET A 278 2.67 0.69 1.09
N ARG A 279 2.75 -0.36 1.91
CA ARG A 279 3.99 -1.13 2.15
C ARG A 279 4.32 -2.21 1.10
N GLY A 280 3.65 -2.22 -0.03
CA GLY A 280 3.79 -3.25 -1.07
C GLY A 280 2.58 -4.17 -1.15
N MET A 281 2.74 -5.23 -1.97
CA MET A 281 1.74 -6.28 -2.14
C MET A 281 1.21 -6.77 -0.79
N ILE A 282 -0.12 -6.87 -0.69
CA ILE A 282 -0.79 -7.44 0.47
C ILE A 282 -0.56 -8.94 0.47
N ILE A 283 0.11 -9.43 1.51
CA ILE A 283 0.30 -10.86 1.76
C ILE A 283 -0.61 -11.28 2.92
N ASP A 284 -1.77 -11.85 2.60
CA ASP A 284 -2.73 -12.35 3.58
C ASP A 284 -3.19 -13.75 3.18
N LYS A 285 -2.65 -14.76 3.86
CA LYS A 285 -2.99 -16.17 3.60
C LYS A 285 -4.44 -16.51 3.95
N GLN A 286 -5.06 -15.80 4.89
CA GLN A 286 -6.46 -16.06 5.26
C GLN A 286 -7.41 -15.54 4.18
N ARG A 287 -7.03 -14.41 3.55
CA ARG A 287 -7.75 -13.82 2.42
C ARG A 287 -7.23 -14.26 1.04
N ASN A 288 -6.29 -15.19 1.00
CA ASN A 288 -5.63 -15.71 -0.20
C ASN A 288 -4.86 -14.67 -1.04
N MET A 289 -4.54 -13.51 -0.48
CA MET A 289 -3.82 -12.42 -1.15
C MET A 289 -2.32 -12.67 -1.16
N GLY A 290 -1.67 -12.47 -2.31
CA GLY A 290 -0.22 -12.60 -2.46
C GLY A 290 0.27 -14.05 -2.31
N THR A 291 -0.55 -15.03 -2.69
CA THR A 291 -0.24 -16.47 -2.52
C THR A 291 0.10 -17.17 -3.84
N ASP A 292 -0.40 -16.71 -4.99
CA ASP A 292 -0.03 -17.20 -6.32
C ASP A 292 0.60 -16.07 -7.13
N ILE A 293 1.92 -15.93 -7.00
CA ILE A 293 2.70 -14.84 -7.59
C ILE A 293 3.40 -15.34 -8.86
N HIS A 294 3.33 -14.54 -9.93
CA HIS A 294 4.18 -14.67 -11.10
C HIS A 294 5.42 -13.78 -10.96
N TYR A 295 6.59 -14.37 -11.19
CA TYR A 295 7.87 -13.67 -11.17
C TYR A 295 8.44 -13.64 -12.59
N TYR A 296 8.79 -12.45 -13.08
CA TYR A 296 9.44 -12.29 -14.37
C TYR A 296 10.34 -11.05 -14.40
N THR A 297 11.31 -11.03 -15.30
CA THR A 297 12.10 -9.81 -15.59
C THR A 297 11.39 -9.04 -16.69
N GLY A 298 11.23 -7.73 -16.52
CA GLY A 298 10.46 -6.83 -17.38
C GLY A 298 11.10 -5.45 -17.51
N SER A 299 10.37 -4.51 -18.08
CA SER A 299 10.71 -3.09 -18.08
C SER A 299 9.82 -2.30 -17.14
N THR A 300 10.15 -1.03 -16.93
CA THR A 300 9.14 -0.08 -16.47
C THR A 300 8.02 0.05 -17.50
N THR A 301 6.83 0.35 -17.01
CA THR A 301 5.59 0.43 -17.77
C THR A 301 5.31 1.90 -18.14
N GLY A 302 4.78 2.18 -19.34
CA GLY A 302 4.34 3.51 -19.81
C GLY A 302 4.20 3.57 -21.34
N THR A 303 3.48 4.57 -21.86
CA THR A 303 3.17 4.72 -23.30
C THR A 303 4.37 5.11 -24.18
N SER A 304 5.47 5.55 -23.56
CA SER A 304 6.69 5.96 -24.25
C SER A 304 7.61 4.80 -24.63
N ARG A 305 7.23 3.56 -24.31
CA ARG A 305 8.03 2.35 -24.55
C ARG A 305 7.18 1.26 -25.21
N ASN A 306 7.81 0.52 -26.12
CA ASN A 306 7.18 -0.55 -26.90
C ASN A 306 8.26 -1.55 -27.33
N ASN A 307 7.91 -2.54 -28.16
CA ASN A 307 8.85 -3.56 -28.63
C ASN A 307 10.01 -3.02 -29.50
N GLU A 308 9.97 -1.74 -29.89
CA GLU A 308 11.04 -1.05 -30.61
C GLU A 308 11.81 -0.07 -29.71
N MET A 309 11.14 0.59 -28.75
CA MET A 309 11.69 1.57 -27.82
C MET A 309 11.74 1.03 -26.40
N CYS A 310 12.94 0.67 -25.95
CA CYS A 310 13.17 -0.02 -24.70
C CYS A 310 13.64 0.90 -23.58
N SER A 311 13.46 0.41 -22.34
CA SER A 311 13.90 1.10 -21.15
C SER A 311 15.37 0.88 -20.85
N GLN A 312 16.15 1.97 -20.72
CA GLN A 312 17.49 1.87 -20.15
C GLN A 312 17.49 1.53 -18.66
N TYR A 313 16.33 1.54 -18.01
CA TYR A 313 16.15 1.07 -16.63
C TYR A 313 15.76 -0.41 -16.56
N ALA A 314 15.60 -1.09 -17.71
CA ALA A 314 15.37 -2.53 -17.76
C ALA A 314 16.71 -3.29 -17.75
N PRO A 315 16.74 -4.53 -17.24
CA PRO A 315 15.62 -5.31 -16.70
C PRO A 315 15.34 -4.99 -15.22
N ILE A 316 14.06 -4.93 -14.85
CA ILE A 316 13.59 -4.93 -13.45
C ILE A 316 12.80 -6.20 -13.15
N THR A 317 12.69 -6.60 -11.88
CA THR A 317 11.83 -7.73 -11.52
C THR A 317 10.38 -7.28 -11.35
N TRP A 318 9.43 -8.08 -11.82
CA TRP A 318 8.02 -7.97 -11.48
C TRP A 318 7.60 -9.17 -10.65
N GLN A 319 6.84 -8.91 -9.58
CA GLN A 319 6.10 -9.92 -8.83
C GLN A 319 4.63 -9.54 -8.88
N VAL A 320 3.83 -10.28 -9.64
CA VAL A 320 2.42 -9.97 -9.89
C VAL A 320 1.56 -11.06 -9.29
N ASP A 321 0.62 -10.67 -8.43
CA ASP A 321 -0.41 -11.59 -7.93
C ASP A 321 -1.32 -11.99 -9.10
N ARG A 322 -1.41 -13.30 -9.37
CA ARG A 322 -2.22 -13.82 -10.47
C ARG A 322 -3.71 -13.76 -10.18
N GLN A 323 -4.11 -13.56 -8.93
CA GLN A 323 -5.50 -13.54 -8.52
C GLN A 323 -6.02 -12.12 -8.37
N CYS A 324 -7.31 -11.93 -8.65
CA CYS A 324 -8.00 -10.70 -8.30
C CYS A 324 -8.69 -10.85 -6.95
N HIS A 325 -8.60 -9.80 -6.12
CA HIS A 325 -9.20 -9.76 -4.79
C HIS A 325 -10.25 -8.66 -4.67
N MET A 326 -11.00 -8.66 -3.57
CA MET A 326 -11.84 -7.52 -3.19
C MET A 326 -11.18 -6.75 -2.06
N ILE A 327 -11.35 -5.43 -2.05
CA ILE A 327 -10.82 -4.53 -1.03
C ILE A 327 -11.82 -3.41 -0.76
N SER A 328 -11.92 -2.95 0.48
CA SER A 328 -12.89 -1.89 0.80
C SER A 328 -12.50 -0.55 0.17
N ALA A 329 -13.49 0.24 -0.23
CA ALA A 329 -13.30 1.62 -0.69
C ALA A 329 -12.60 2.48 0.38
N SER A 330 -12.92 2.26 1.66
CA SER A 330 -12.24 2.90 2.79
C SER A 330 -10.75 2.56 2.92
N SER A 331 -10.32 1.39 2.43
CA SER A 331 -8.89 1.02 2.40
C SER A 331 -8.14 1.83 1.34
N PHE A 332 -8.74 2.00 0.16
CA PHE A 332 -8.18 2.87 -0.88
C PHE A 332 -8.21 4.34 -0.47
N ASP A 333 -9.31 4.82 0.12
CA ASP A 333 -9.39 6.20 0.60
C ASP A 333 -8.34 6.48 1.68
N LYS A 334 -8.09 5.50 2.55
CA LYS A 334 -6.97 5.54 3.50
C LYS A 334 -5.61 5.50 2.81
N LEU A 335 -5.42 4.71 1.74
CA LEU A 335 -4.20 4.73 0.94
C LEU A 335 -3.91 6.13 0.41
N CYS A 336 -4.91 6.80 -0.17
CA CYS A 336 -4.77 8.18 -0.62
C CYS A 336 -4.44 9.14 0.52
N GLN A 337 -5.05 8.97 1.69
CA GLN A 337 -4.68 9.71 2.90
C GLN A 337 -3.21 9.49 3.28
N ASP A 338 -2.76 8.23 3.36
CA ASP A 338 -1.40 7.87 3.74
C ASP A 338 -0.38 8.43 2.73
N MET A 339 -0.72 8.46 1.43
CA MET A 339 0.08 9.07 0.38
C MET A 339 0.19 10.59 0.56
N LEU A 340 -0.92 11.28 0.85
CA LEU A 340 -0.92 12.72 1.13
C LEU A 340 -0.06 13.07 2.35
N LEU A 341 0.18 12.12 3.26
CA LEU A 341 1.05 12.31 4.42
C LEU A 341 2.55 12.10 4.12
N GLN A 342 2.96 11.55 2.97
CA GLN A 342 4.38 11.31 2.63
C GLN A 342 5.16 12.56 2.16
N GLN A 343 6.45 12.68 2.50
CA GLN A 343 7.30 13.76 1.99
C GLN A 343 7.81 13.42 0.58
N VAL A 344 7.14 13.97 -0.44
CA VAL A 344 7.45 13.71 -1.86
C VAL A 344 8.21 14.87 -2.51
N SER A 345 8.97 14.60 -3.56
CA SER A 345 9.78 15.59 -4.31
C SER A 345 8.94 16.60 -5.09
N SER A 346 7.71 16.25 -5.45
CA SER A 346 6.71 17.19 -5.96
C SER A 346 5.30 16.79 -5.52
N ILE A 347 4.48 17.78 -5.13
CA ILE A 347 3.06 17.57 -4.86
C ILE A 347 2.33 17.60 -6.22
N SER A 348 2.48 16.57 -7.04
CA SER A 348 1.46 16.27 -8.04
C SER A 348 0.56 15.19 -7.44
N ALA A 349 -0.45 15.65 -6.69
CA ALA A 349 -1.56 14.80 -6.30
C ALA A 349 -2.31 14.38 -7.58
N SER A 350 -1.87 13.27 -8.16
CA SER A 350 -2.67 12.49 -9.10
C SER A 350 -2.95 11.19 -8.38
N ALA A 351 -3.95 11.25 -7.49
CA ALA A 351 -4.63 10.09 -6.93
C ALA A 351 -5.86 9.84 -7.79
#